data_AF-A0A3D4TZ86-F1
#
_entry.id   AF-A0A3D4TZ86-F1
#
_cell.length_a   1.000
_cell.length_b   1.000
_cell.length_c   1.000
_cell.angle_alpha   90.00
_cell.angle_beta   90.00
_cell.angle_gamma   90.00
#
_symmetry.space_group_name_H-M   'P 1'
#
loop_
_entity.id
_entity.type
_entity.pdbx_description
1 polymer ?
#
loop_
_entity_poly.entity_id
_entity_poly.type
_entity_poly.pdbx_seq_one_letter_code
_entity_poly.pdbx_strand_id
1 'polypeptide(L)'
;MLFFINGLIAQDDSAEKQSKVPFILGVSWVPSNSWGFSSIIAQKQLLKYDFDATSMTTWEGSITGRKMPLRLGVNVQLEDNFIGKLYKFSGYLGFKRTYLRIQTGKISGNAKWTGNVIPDYSPTFPFSYHYTNIDLLLSLGKSKMAGTYIGLGYTSLKVPIQVNTLITQSDQAHQKYGIPVFDKKFSIMAYSFLFGFDLMQSEAITKKGIIRSKPGFGIFAATQDKLGFGMSYLTDQAIKKAEEVNPGRKSVGGDLFTGLVEYQISVGPKWSTNIGKGIFIIGLGYEFSGAMVANFSGAAKKITDLGYDPSLLYYRHGVIFRSFFSW
;
A
#
# COMPACT_ATOMS: atom_id res chain seq x y z
N MET A 1 -5.67 -1.80 -1.23
CA MET A 1 -5.46 -0.84 -0.12
C MET A 1 -3.97 -0.84 0.23
N LEU A 2 -3.20 0.21 0.48
CA LEU A 2 -3.30 1.66 0.28
C LEU A 2 -1.87 2.21 0.38
N PHE A 3 -1.14 2.18 -0.72
CA PHE A 3 -0.03 3.09 -0.91
C PHE A 3 -0.57 4.19 -1.78
N PHE A 4 -0.43 5.41 -1.26
CA PHE A 4 -0.49 6.60 -2.08
C PHE A 4 0.89 7.23 -2.01
N ILE A 5 1.42 7.65 -3.15
CA ILE A 5 2.68 8.36 -3.20
C ILE A 5 2.45 9.68 -2.50
N ASN A 6 2.90 9.72 -1.25
CA ASN A 6 3.25 10.95 -0.59
C ASN A 6 4.69 11.15 -1.00
N GLY A 7 4.93 11.97 -2.03
CA GLY A 7 6.30 12.31 -2.33
C GLY A 7 6.90 13.02 -1.13
N LEU A 8 8.21 12.86 -1.02
CA LEU A 8 8.97 13.42 0.06
C LEU A 8 9.64 14.69 -0.41
N ILE A 9 9.52 15.71 0.42
CA ILE A 9 10.20 16.98 0.19
C ILE A 9 11.68 16.73 0.35
N ALA A 10 12.53 17.17 -0.58
CA ALA A 10 13.99 17.19 -0.43
C ALA A 10 14.44 18.64 -0.30
N GLN A 11 15.32 18.98 0.65
CA GLN A 11 15.89 20.33 0.72
C GLN A 11 17.02 20.46 -0.29
N ASP A 12 16.98 21.52 -1.08
CA ASP A 12 18.17 22.05 -1.73
C ASP A 12 18.79 23.06 -0.75
N ASP A 13 20.03 22.83 -0.32
CA ASP A 13 20.75 23.72 0.61
C ASP A 13 21.14 25.06 -0.05
N SER A 14 20.78 25.27 -1.32
CA SER A 14 21.08 26.50 -2.08
C SER A 14 19.96 27.55 -2.13
N ALA A 15 18.93 27.44 -1.28
CA ALA A 15 17.82 28.40 -1.28
C ALA A 15 18.23 29.80 -0.76
N GLU A 16 18.51 30.70 -1.71
CA GLU A 16 18.60 32.15 -1.56
C GLU A 16 17.52 32.75 -0.64
N LYS A 17 17.90 33.87 0.01
CA LYS A 17 17.11 34.74 0.91
C LYS A 17 15.66 35.01 0.47
N GLN A 18 14.76 34.04 0.58
CA GLN A 18 13.31 34.28 0.52
C GLN A 18 12.74 34.39 1.94
N SER A 19 11.71 35.21 2.16
CA SER A 19 11.20 35.62 3.47
C SER A 19 9.98 34.83 4.01
N LYS A 20 9.36 33.91 3.24
CA LYS A 20 8.17 33.12 3.65
C LYS A 20 8.38 31.60 3.74
N VAL A 21 7.85 30.97 4.79
CA VAL A 21 7.91 29.51 5.03
C VAL A 21 7.29 28.79 3.82
N PRO A 22 8.04 27.94 3.09
CA PRO A 22 7.49 27.30 1.91
C PRO A 22 6.39 26.31 2.31
N PHE A 23 5.27 26.38 1.60
CA PHE A 23 4.11 25.52 1.81
C PHE A 23 3.73 24.83 0.50
N ILE A 24 3.37 23.56 0.59
CA ILE A 24 2.83 22.78 -0.54
C ILE A 24 1.48 22.22 -0.14
N LEU A 25 0.50 22.43 -1.01
CA LEU A 25 -0.82 21.79 -0.97
C LEU A 25 -0.97 20.92 -2.22
N GLY A 26 -1.41 19.68 -2.05
CA GLY A 26 -1.77 18.79 -3.15
C GLY A 26 -3.15 18.21 -2.94
N VAL A 27 -3.84 17.97 -4.05
CA VAL A 27 -5.09 17.22 -4.12
C VAL A 27 -4.95 16.17 -5.20
N SER A 28 -5.26 14.92 -4.88
CA SER A 28 -5.36 13.84 -5.86
C SER A 28 -6.73 13.19 -5.78
N TRP A 29 -7.32 12.84 -6.92
CA TRP A 29 -8.66 12.29 -7.01
C TRP A 29 -8.70 11.13 -8.01
N VAL A 30 -9.21 9.98 -7.55
CA VAL A 30 -9.50 8.80 -8.36
C VAL A 30 -11.03 8.62 -8.35
N PRO A 31 -11.75 8.99 -9.44
CA PRO A 31 -13.21 8.96 -9.46
C PRO A 31 -13.79 7.55 -9.39
N SER A 32 -13.06 6.55 -9.90
CA SER A 32 -13.49 5.16 -9.93
C SER A 32 -12.27 4.25 -9.88
N ASN A 33 -12.26 3.34 -8.91
CA ASN A 33 -11.27 2.28 -8.76
C ASN A 33 -11.88 0.96 -9.23
N SER A 34 -11.19 0.30 -10.15
CA SER A 34 -11.42 -1.12 -10.43
C SER A 34 -10.50 -1.96 -9.57
N TRP A 35 -11.04 -3.02 -8.98
CA TRP A 35 -10.33 -3.91 -8.08
C TRP A 35 -10.20 -5.30 -8.68
N GLY A 36 -9.04 -5.91 -8.50
CA GLY A 36 -8.78 -7.27 -8.91
C GLY A 36 -8.09 -8.07 -7.82
N PHE A 37 -8.44 -9.35 -7.75
CA PHE A 37 -7.92 -10.33 -6.80
C PHE A 37 -7.53 -11.57 -7.56
N SER A 38 -6.33 -12.07 -7.30
CA SER A 38 -5.85 -13.32 -7.87
C SER A 38 -5.06 -14.08 -6.82
N SER A 39 -5.07 -15.41 -6.94
CA SER A 39 -4.04 -16.22 -6.33
C SER A 39 -2.74 -16.03 -7.11
N ILE A 40 -1.60 -16.03 -6.39
CA ILE A 40 -0.26 -15.95 -7.00
C ILE A 40 0.11 -17.29 -7.66
N ILE A 41 -0.38 -18.37 -7.08
CA ILE A 41 -0.21 -19.75 -7.56
C ILE A 41 -1.56 -20.11 -8.17
N ALA A 42 -1.62 -20.71 -9.37
CA ALA A 42 -2.82 -20.87 -10.22
C ALA A 42 -4.06 -21.61 -9.63
N GLN A 43 -4.20 -21.66 -8.31
CA GLN A 43 -5.40 -21.96 -7.53
C GLN A 43 -6.58 -21.04 -7.90
N LYS A 44 -7.76 -21.65 -7.94
CA LYS A 44 -9.02 -20.92 -8.06
C LYS A 44 -9.25 -20.08 -6.79
N GLN A 45 -9.44 -18.79 -6.98
CA GLN A 45 -9.86 -17.89 -5.91
C GLN A 45 -11.36 -18.09 -5.62
N LEU A 46 -11.66 -18.64 -4.46
CA LEU A 46 -13.00 -18.93 -3.93
C LEU A 46 -13.49 -17.84 -2.98
N LEU A 47 -12.58 -17.09 -2.35
CA LEU A 47 -12.96 -15.92 -1.56
C LEU A 47 -12.96 -14.67 -2.44
N LYS A 48 -14.16 -14.13 -2.71
CA LYS A 48 -14.38 -12.89 -3.44
C LYS A 48 -14.53 -11.72 -2.47
N TYR A 49 -14.16 -10.53 -2.93
CA TYR A 49 -14.21 -9.32 -2.13
C TYR A 49 -14.98 -8.22 -2.87
N ASP A 50 -15.72 -7.44 -2.10
CA ASP A 50 -16.41 -6.23 -2.51
C ASP A 50 -15.99 -5.13 -1.54
N PHE A 51 -15.14 -4.19 -1.99
CA PHE A 51 -14.55 -3.16 -1.14
C PHE A 51 -15.41 -1.89 -1.16
N ASP A 52 -15.55 -1.25 0.00
CA ASP A 52 -16.32 0.00 0.12
C ASP A 52 -15.67 1.14 -0.70
N ALA A 53 -14.33 1.17 -0.75
CA ALA A 53 -13.55 2.22 -1.42
C ALA A 53 -13.62 2.13 -2.96
N THR A 54 -14.68 2.68 -3.55
CA THR A 54 -14.85 2.76 -5.02
C THR A 54 -14.27 4.03 -5.62
N SER A 55 -14.16 5.12 -4.84
CA SER A 55 -13.53 6.39 -5.22
C SER A 55 -12.61 6.88 -4.10
N MET A 56 -11.61 7.69 -4.43
CA MET A 56 -10.64 8.17 -3.44
C MET A 56 -10.25 9.63 -3.71
N THR A 57 -10.35 10.47 -2.68
CA THR A 57 -9.79 11.84 -2.70
C THR A 57 -8.72 11.95 -1.63
N THR A 58 -7.55 12.46 -2.01
CA THR A 58 -6.38 12.61 -1.15
C THR A 58 -6.00 14.08 -1.08
N TRP A 59 -5.93 14.62 0.13
CA TRP A 59 -5.40 15.95 0.42
C TRP A 59 -4.03 15.81 1.06
N GLU A 60 -3.04 16.55 0.59
CA GLU A 60 -1.73 16.61 1.21
C GLU A 60 -1.32 18.05 1.47
N GLY A 61 -0.73 18.29 2.64
CA GLY A 61 -0.24 19.59 3.05
C GLY A 61 1.10 19.44 3.73
N SER A 62 1.99 20.41 3.51
CA SER A 62 3.32 20.36 4.13
C SER A 62 3.91 21.74 4.34
N ILE A 63 4.68 21.85 5.42
CA ILE A 63 5.34 23.08 5.86
C ILE A 63 6.78 22.75 6.24
N THR A 64 7.73 23.58 5.81
CA THR A 64 9.15 23.41 6.15
C THR A 64 9.69 24.60 6.93
N GLY A 65 10.14 24.35 8.16
CA GLY A 65 10.81 25.34 9.01
C GLY A 65 12.12 25.85 8.38
N ARG A 66 12.40 27.14 8.58
CA ARG A 66 13.56 27.83 7.98
C ARG A 66 14.81 27.78 8.86
N LYS A 67 14.64 28.05 10.16
CA LYS A 67 15.73 28.14 11.15
C LYS A 67 16.12 26.78 11.70
N MET A 68 15.13 25.88 11.80
CA MET A 68 15.33 24.47 12.07
C MET A 68 14.82 23.73 10.84
N PRO A 69 15.59 22.82 10.23
CA PRO A 69 15.20 22.08 9.03
C PRO A 69 14.16 20.99 9.38
N LEU A 70 13.15 21.37 10.17
CA LEU A 70 12.04 20.56 10.59
C LEU A 70 10.95 20.63 9.52
N ARG A 71 10.38 19.49 9.20
CA ARG A 71 9.32 19.35 8.20
C ARG A 71 8.14 18.66 8.81
N LEU A 72 6.97 19.22 8.59
CA LEU A 72 5.72 18.63 9.01
C LEU A 72 4.83 18.53 7.79
N GLY A 73 4.23 17.37 7.61
CA GLY A 73 3.17 17.25 6.63
C GLY A 73 2.16 16.20 7.01
N VAL A 74 0.99 16.37 6.41
CA VAL A 74 -0.20 15.59 6.66
C VAL A 74 -0.79 15.23 5.32
N ASN A 75 -1.23 13.99 5.21
CA ASN A 75 -1.96 13.46 4.08
C ASN A 75 -3.21 12.78 4.61
N VAL A 76 -4.35 13.19 4.10
CA VAL A 76 -5.68 12.71 4.49
C VAL A 76 -6.36 12.17 3.25
N GLN A 77 -6.91 10.97 3.36
CA GLN A 77 -7.67 10.36 2.31
C GLN A 77 -9.09 10.05 2.76
N LEU A 78 -10.03 10.41 1.89
CA LEU A 78 -11.46 10.26 2.04
C LEU A 78 -11.99 9.26 1.01
N GLU A 79 -12.90 8.38 1.45
CA GLU A 79 -13.74 7.54 0.56
C GLU A 79 -14.93 8.33 0.03
N ASP A 80 -15.49 7.95 -1.12
CA ASP A 80 -16.79 8.45 -1.61
C ASP A 80 -16.85 9.98 -1.84
N ASN A 81 -15.86 10.49 -2.58
CA ASN A 81 -15.71 11.89 -2.99
C ASN A 81 -15.55 12.89 -1.82
N PHE A 82 -15.52 14.19 -2.12
CA PHE A 82 -15.04 15.29 -1.26
C PHE A 82 -15.67 15.42 0.14
N ILE A 83 -16.76 14.69 0.44
CA ILE A 83 -17.49 14.68 1.71
C ILE A 83 -17.59 13.22 2.19
N GLY A 84 -16.43 12.64 2.44
CA GLY A 84 -16.25 11.22 2.73
C GLY A 84 -15.92 10.89 4.18
N LYS A 85 -15.96 9.60 4.52
CA LYS A 85 -15.36 9.11 5.78
C LYS A 85 -13.83 9.15 5.67
N LEU A 86 -13.16 9.57 6.75
CA LEU A 86 -11.71 9.47 6.85
C LEU A 86 -11.29 8.01 6.77
N TYR A 87 -10.64 7.65 5.67
CA TYR A 87 -10.26 6.27 5.37
C TYR A 87 -8.80 5.99 5.71
N LYS A 88 -7.97 7.01 5.51
CA LYS A 88 -6.53 6.93 5.74
C LYS A 88 -5.98 8.28 6.16
N PHE A 89 -5.04 8.23 7.10
CA PHE A 89 -4.27 9.36 7.58
C PHE A 89 -2.78 9.01 7.49
N SER A 90 -1.96 9.95 7.06
CA SER A 90 -0.51 9.85 7.08
C SER A 90 0.09 11.15 7.57
N GLY A 91 0.80 11.11 8.69
CA GLY A 91 1.63 12.22 9.16
C GLY A 91 3.10 11.94 8.86
N TYR A 92 3.88 12.99 8.63
CA TYR A 92 5.33 12.85 8.62
C TYR A 92 6.04 14.00 9.34
N LEU A 93 7.15 13.63 9.96
CA LEU A 93 8.10 14.51 10.61
C LEU A 93 9.46 14.33 9.94
N GLY A 94 10.00 15.39 9.34
CA GLY A 94 11.30 15.37 8.71
C GLY A 94 12.32 16.23 9.45
N PHE A 95 13.57 15.78 9.46
CA PHE A 95 14.74 16.58 9.85
C PHE A 95 15.83 16.40 8.80
N LYS A 96 16.25 17.51 8.16
CA LYS A 96 17.18 17.49 7.02
C LYS A 96 16.71 16.55 5.89
N ARG A 97 17.41 15.43 5.67
CA ARG A 97 17.12 14.45 4.63
C ARG A 97 16.37 13.23 5.14
N THR A 98 16.11 13.13 6.45
CA THR A 98 15.47 11.98 7.07
C THR A 98 14.03 12.31 7.44
N TYR A 99 13.11 11.37 7.24
CA TYR A 99 11.69 11.51 7.57
C TYR A 99 11.21 10.29 8.32
N LEU A 100 10.43 10.51 9.36
CA LEU A 100 9.55 9.51 9.92
C LEU A 100 8.15 9.75 9.36
N ARG A 101 7.59 8.75 8.68
CA ARG A 101 6.22 8.77 8.18
C ARG A 101 5.42 7.71 8.92
N ILE A 102 4.31 8.11 9.52
CA ILE A 102 3.35 7.20 10.16
C ILE A 102 2.05 7.30 9.39
N GLN A 103 1.59 6.16 8.89
CA GLN A 103 0.37 6.05 8.13
C GLN A 103 -0.55 5.03 8.79
N THR A 104 -1.82 5.37 8.93
CA THR A 104 -2.86 4.46 9.41
C THR A 104 -4.11 4.62 8.57
N GLY A 105 -4.95 3.60 8.56
CA GLY A 105 -6.29 3.69 7.99
C GLY A 105 -7.01 2.37 8.16
N LYS A 106 -8.02 2.12 7.32
CA LYS A 106 -8.94 1.00 7.51
C LYS A 106 -9.23 0.28 6.19
N ILE A 107 -9.19 -1.04 6.17
CA ILE A 107 -9.65 -1.91 5.09
C ILE A 107 -11.09 -2.35 5.41
N SER A 108 -12.08 -2.00 4.58
CA SER A 108 -13.45 -2.48 4.76
C SER A 108 -14.16 -2.89 3.48
N GLY A 109 -15.20 -3.71 3.66
CA GLY A 109 -15.99 -4.27 2.58
C GLY A 109 -16.74 -5.52 3.03
N ASN A 110 -17.21 -6.29 2.05
CA ASN A 110 -17.81 -7.60 2.25
C ASN A 110 -17.00 -8.68 1.54
N ALA A 111 -16.82 -9.83 2.18
CA ALA A 111 -16.20 -10.99 1.58
C ALA A 111 -17.24 -12.10 1.38
N LYS A 112 -17.16 -12.80 0.25
CA LYS A 112 -18.05 -13.89 -0.12
C LYS A 112 -17.27 -15.14 -0.53
N TRP A 113 -17.46 -16.22 0.22
CA TRP A 113 -16.98 -17.54 -0.09
C TRP A 113 -17.87 -18.20 -1.16
N THR A 114 -17.24 -18.68 -2.24
CA THR A 114 -17.91 -19.39 -3.34
C THR A 114 -17.45 -20.84 -3.49
N GLY A 115 -16.75 -21.37 -2.48
CA GLY A 115 -16.36 -22.77 -2.41
C GLY A 115 -17.43 -23.65 -1.77
N ASN A 116 -17.05 -24.88 -1.42
CA ASN A 116 -17.92 -25.79 -0.68
C ASN A 116 -18.32 -25.18 0.68
N VAL A 117 -19.51 -25.51 1.16
CA VAL A 117 -20.01 -25.04 2.46
C VAL A 117 -19.08 -25.56 3.57
N ILE A 118 -18.60 -24.64 4.40
CA ILE A 118 -17.84 -24.96 5.60
C ILE A 118 -18.83 -24.88 6.77
N PRO A 119 -19.03 -25.95 7.56
CA PRO A 119 -19.94 -25.94 8.69
C PRO A 119 -19.68 -24.78 9.65
N ASP A 120 -20.75 -24.12 10.10
CA ASP A 120 -20.74 -22.96 11.02
C ASP A 120 -20.03 -21.70 10.49
N TYR A 121 -19.73 -21.63 9.19
CA TYR A 121 -19.12 -20.48 8.55
C TYR A 121 -20.12 -19.78 7.64
N SER A 122 -20.53 -18.56 8.00
CA SER A 122 -21.31 -17.72 7.09
C SER A 122 -20.51 -17.50 5.80
N PRO A 123 -21.06 -17.84 4.63
CA PRO A 123 -20.36 -17.70 3.35
C PRO A 123 -20.25 -16.23 2.94
N THR A 124 -20.95 -15.31 3.60
CA THR A 124 -20.81 -13.86 3.40
C THR A 124 -20.63 -13.18 4.75
N PHE A 125 -19.65 -12.29 4.83
CA PHE A 125 -19.36 -11.57 6.06
C PHE A 125 -18.74 -10.20 5.76
N PRO A 126 -19.09 -9.17 6.54
CA PRO A 126 -18.42 -7.87 6.47
C PRO A 126 -17.03 -7.96 7.11
N PHE A 127 -16.12 -7.10 6.67
CA PHE A 127 -14.82 -6.90 7.31
C PHE A 127 -14.51 -5.41 7.44
N SER A 128 -13.75 -5.06 8.47
CA SER A 128 -13.36 -3.69 8.80
C SER A 128 -12.14 -3.72 9.72
N TYR A 129 -10.95 -3.62 9.15
CA TYR A 129 -9.70 -3.76 9.89
C TYR A 129 -8.77 -2.58 9.73
N HIS A 130 -8.13 -2.17 10.81
CA HIS A 130 -7.10 -1.13 10.75
C HIS A 130 -5.78 -1.72 10.26
N TYR A 131 -5.01 -0.88 9.59
CA TYR A 131 -3.62 -1.15 9.23
C TYR A 131 -2.74 0.04 9.61
N THR A 132 -1.45 -0.22 9.77
CA THR A 132 -0.46 0.77 10.15
C THR A 132 0.82 0.55 9.36
N ASN A 133 1.39 1.62 8.85
CA ASN A 133 2.73 1.68 8.27
C ASN A 133 3.57 2.70 9.00
N ILE A 134 4.80 2.34 9.33
CA ILE A 134 5.80 3.23 9.92
C ILE A 134 7.02 3.17 9.02
N ASP A 135 7.38 4.29 8.40
CA ASP A 135 8.48 4.35 7.45
C ASP A 135 9.54 5.36 7.92
N LEU A 136 10.80 4.93 7.98
CA LEU A 136 11.97 5.78 8.10
C LEU A 136 12.57 5.97 6.70
N LEU A 137 12.56 7.21 6.23
CA LEU A 137 12.84 7.55 4.84
C LEU A 137 14.07 8.46 4.78
N LEU A 138 14.93 8.21 3.81
CA LEU A 138 16.06 9.05 3.44
C LEU A 138 15.82 9.61 2.04
N SER A 139 15.69 10.93 1.95
CA SER A 139 15.67 11.62 0.67
C SER A 139 17.07 11.69 0.06
N LEU A 140 17.18 11.33 -1.22
CA LEU A 140 18.45 11.24 -1.94
C LEU A 140 18.90 12.57 -2.57
N GLY A 141 18.31 13.70 -2.16
CA GLY A 141 18.42 15.01 -2.80
C GLY A 141 19.85 15.48 -3.18
N LYS A 142 20.11 15.46 -4.50
CA LYS A 142 20.74 16.53 -5.28
C LYS A 142 19.83 16.84 -6.48
N SER A 143 19.80 18.08 -6.95
CA SER A 143 18.79 18.73 -7.83
C SER A 143 18.06 17.92 -8.92
N LYS A 144 18.64 16.84 -9.48
CA LYS A 144 17.98 15.96 -10.45
C LYS A 144 17.18 14.79 -9.83
N MET A 145 17.35 14.50 -8.55
CA MET A 145 16.65 13.43 -7.82
C MET A 145 15.83 13.99 -6.63
N ALA A 146 15.48 15.27 -6.68
CA ALA A 146 14.54 15.83 -5.71
C ALA A 146 13.22 15.07 -5.81
N GLY A 147 12.60 14.71 -4.68
CA GLY A 147 11.41 13.86 -4.65
C GLY A 147 11.69 12.36 -4.60
N THR A 148 12.93 11.90 -4.81
CA THR A 148 13.33 10.48 -4.68
C THR A 148 13.75 10.16 -3.24
N TYR A 149 13.39 8.96 -2.79
CA TYR A 149 13.73 8.46 -1.47
C TYR A 149 13.92 6.94 -1.44
N ILE A 150 14.69 6.51 -0.45
CA ILE A 150 14.76 5.11 0.00
C ILE A 150 14.38 5.06 1.47
N GLY A 151 14.10 3.89 2.01
CA GLY A 151 13.82 3.77 3.43
C GLY A 151 13.65 2.36 3.93
N LEU A 152 13.36 2.29 5.22
CA LEU A 152 12.96 1.10 5.93
C LEU A 152 11.55 1.32 6.45
N GLY A 153 10.71 0.31 6.35
CA GLY A 153 9.31 0.35 6.73
C GLY A 153 8.93 -0.81 7.63
N TYR A 154 7.89 -0.60 8.42
CA TYR A 154 7.15 -1.64 9.11
C TYR A 154 5.69 -1.53 8.67
N THR A 155 5.10 -2.64 8.26
CA THR A 155 3.69 -2.77 7.87
C THR A 155 3.00 -3.76 8.80
N SER A 156 1.86 -3.36 9.37
CA SER A 156 0.94 -4.24 10.09
C SER A 156 -0.45 -4.13 9.47
N LEU A 157 -1.00 -5.25 9.00
CA LEU A 157 -2.32 -5.26 8.36
C LEU A 157 -3.11 -6.51 8.76
N LYS A 158 -4.44 -6.39 8.68
CA LYS A 158 -5.36 -7.52 8.82
C LYS A 158 -6.33 -7.52 7.65
N VAL A 159 -6.57 -8.70 7.09
CA VAL A 159 -7.40 -8.87 5.91
C VAL A 159 -8.06 -10.25 5.94
N PRO A 160 -9.31 -10.41 5.48
CA PRO A 160 -9.80 -11.74 5.22
C PRO A 160 -9.03 -12.38 4.06
N ILE A 161 -8.76 -13.67 4.14
CA ILE A 161 -7.96 -14.37 3.12
C ILE A 161 -8.46 -15.79 2.90
N GLN A 162 -8.28 -16.29 1.68
CA GLN A 162 -8.40 -17.72 1.40
C GLN A 162 -7.17 -18.44 1.93
N VAL A 163 -7.39 -19.52 2.67
CA VAL A 163 -6.33 -20.36 3.21
C VAL A 163 -6.30 -21.63 2.39
N ASN A 164 -5.36 -21.72 1.44
CA ASN A 164 -5.16 -22.95 0.70
C ASN A 164 -4.46 -23.94 1.61
N THR A 165 -5.07 -25.10 1.85
CA THR A 165 -4.46 -26.14 2.69
C THR A 165 -3.54 -27.01 1.86
N LEU A 166 -2.42 -27.44 2.43
CA LEU A 166 -1.44 -28.31 1.80
C LEU A 166 -1.45 -29.67 2.50
N ILE A 167 -1.49 -30.75 1.73
CA ILE A 167 -1.40 -32.13 2.22
C ILE A 167 -0.31 -32.87 1.46
N THR A 168 0.26 -33.91 2.06
CA THR A 168 1.21 -34.79 1.38
C THR A 168 0.91 -36.28 1.66
N GLN A 169 1.33 -37.12 0.72
CA GLN A 169 1.31 -38.58 0.83
C GLN A 169 2.67 -39.16 1.28
N SER A 170 3.74 -38.37 1.28
CA SER A 170 5.09 -38.82 1.65
C SER A 170 5.89 -37.70 2.31
N ASP A 171 6.19 -36.65 1.55
CA ASP A 171 7.08 -35.56 1.95
C ASP A 171 6.68 -34.20 1.33
N GLN A 172 7.46 -33.16 1.59
CA GLN A 172 7.21 -31.82 1.06
C GLN A 172 7.26 -31.75 -0.49
N ALA A 173 7.96 -32.66 -1.17
CA ALA A 173 8.08 -32.63 -2.63
C ALA A 173 6.80 -33.10 -3.35
N HIS A 174 5.95 -33.86 -2.66
CA HIS A 174 4.70 -34.42 -3.20
C HIS A 174 3.45 -33.71 -2.66
N GLN A 175 3.57 -32.44 -2.30
CA GLN A 175 2.45 -31.67 -1.78
C GLN A 175 1.36 -31.45 -2.84
N LYS A 176 0.12 -31.57 -2.37
CA LYS A 176 -1.08 -31.25 -3.13
C LYS A 176 -1.97 -30.37 -2.27
N TYR A 177 -2.87 -29.65 -2.91
CA TYR A 177 -3.86 -28.87 -2.21
C TYR A 177 -4.95 -29.78 -1.63
N GLY A 178 -5.24 -29.58 -0.34
CA GLY A 178 -6.40 -30.17 0.35
C GLY A 178 -7.67 -29.34 0.14
N ILE A 179 -8.61 -29.45 1.06
CA ILE A 179 -9.85 -28.66 1.05
C ILE A 179 -9.55 -27.27 1.66
N PRO A 180 -9.64 -26.18 0.85
CA PRO A 180 -9.33 -24.84 1.32
C PRO A 180 -10.42 -24.32 2.27
N VAL A 181 -10.02 -23.39 3.14
CA VAL A 181 -10.92 -22.61 3.99
C VAL A 181 -10.67 -21.12 3.81
N PHE A 182 -11.28 -20.29 4.64
CA PHE A 182 -10.93 -18.87 4.72
C PHE A 182 -10.69 -18.45 6.17
N ASP A 183 -9.82 -17.47 6.34
CA ASP A 183 -9.64 -16.78 7.60
C ASP A 183 -10.26 -15.39 7.47
N LYS A 184 -11.12 -15.01 8.41
CA LYS A 184 -11.77 -13.70 8.40
C LYS A 184 -10.81 -12.59 8.84
N LYS A 185 -9.73 -12.91 9.57
CA LYS A 185 -8.86 -11.96 10.26
C LYS A 185 -7.38 -12.40 10.21
N PHE A 186 -6.92 -12.79 9.03
CA PHE A 186 -5.51 -13.08 8.81
C PHE A 186 -4.68 -11.82 9.06
N SER A 187 -3.58 -11.96 9.81
CA SER A 187 -2.74 -10.83 10.22
C SER A 187 -1.37 -10.93 9.53
N ILE A 188 -0.81 -9.81 9.09
CA ILE A 188 0.53 -9.74 8.50
C ILE A 188 1.31 -8.63 9.21
N MET A 189 2.56 -8.92 9.56
CA MET A 189 3.53 -8.00 10.10
C MET A 189 4.85 -8.15 9.35
N ALA A 190 5.27 -7.12 8.62
CA ALA A 190 6.46 -7.19 7.77
C ALA A 190 7.35 -5.97 7.94
N TYR A 191 8.66 -6.19 7.86
CA TYR A 191 9.66 -5.16 7.70
C TYR A 191 10.07 -5.09 6.24
N SER A 192 10.12 -3.88 5.69
CA SER A 192 10.32 -3.67 4.26
C SER A 192 11.44 -2.69 3.99
N PHE A 193 12.20 -2.94 2.92
CA PHE A 193 12.91 -1.89 2.22
C PHE A 193 11.92 -1.19 1.28
N LEU A 194 12.04 0.13 1.14
CA LEU A 194 11.19 0.91 0.26
C LEU A 194 11.99 1.88 -0.60
N PHE A 195 11.47 2.12 -1.79
CA PHE A 195 11.97 3.11 -2.74
C PHE A 195 10.77 3.88 -3.32
N GLY A 196 10.95 5.16 -3.64
CA GLY A 196 9.91 5.90 -4.34
C GLY A 196 10.40 7.23 -4.90
N PHE A 197 9.60 7.79 -5.80
CA PHE A 197 9.76 9.15 -6.31
C PHE A 197 8.42 9.76 -6.69
N ASP A 198 8.35 11.10 -6.70
CA ASP A 198 7.21 11.84 -7.24
C ASP A 198 7.69 13.05 -8.07
N LEU A 199 7.43 13.03 -9.38
CA LEU A 199 7.85 14.09 -10.29
C LEU A 199 7.07 15.40 -10.13
N MET A 200 5.76 15.34 -9.85
CA MET A 200 4.95 16.56 -9.68
C MET A 200 5.34 17.26 -8.40
N GLN A 201 5.49 16.49 -7.32
CA GLN A 201 5.87 17.07 -6.05
C GLN A 201 7.31 17.57 -6.09
N SER A 202 8.24 16.82 -6.72
CA SER A 202 9.60 17.29 -6.98
C SER A 202 9.61 18.68 -7.61
N GLU A 203 8.82 18.88 -8.67
CA GLU A 203 8.68 20.17 -9.34
C GLU A 203 8.04 21.25 -8.44
N ALA A 204 7.04 20.89 -7.63
CA ALA A 204 6.45 21.81 -6.65
C ALA A 204 7.46 22.29 -5.60
N ILE A 205 8.46 21.46 -5.26
CA ILE A 205 9.49 21.78 -4.25
C ILE A 205 10.61 22.62 -4.85
N THR A 206 11.20 22.16 -5.95
CA THR A 206 12.43 22.75 -6.52
C THR A 206 12.15 23.87 -7.50
N LYS A 207 10.90 23.99 -7.98
CA LYS A 207 10.51 24.82 -9.15
C LYS A 207 11.30 24.46 -10.43
N LYS A 208 11.98 23.30 -10.41
CA LYS A 208 12.86 22.74 -11.45
C LYS A 208 12.75 21.21 -11.35
N GLY A 209 11.80 20.59 -12.03
CA GLY A 209 11.58 19.14 -11.94
C GLY A 209 12.84 18.31 -12.24
N ILE A 210 12.79 17.01 -11.90
CA ILE A 210 13.83 16.00 -12.23
C ILE A 210 14.20 16.05 -13.72
N ILE A 211 13.18 16.14 -14.55
CA ILE A 211 13.29 16.53 -15.96
C ILE A 211 13.18 18.05 -15.95
N ARG A 212 14.16 18.74 -16.56
CA ARG A 212 14.28 20.20 -16.63
C ARG A 212 13.17 20.81 -17.52
N SER A 213 11.90 20.45 -17.30
CA SER A 213 10.76 21.05 -17.96
C SER A 213 10.59 22.46 -17.41
N LYS A 214 10.68 23.46 -18.29
CA LYS A 214 10.09 24.77 -18.01
C LYS A 214 8.59 24.57 -17.67
N PRO A 215 7.97 25.49 -16.92
CA PRO A 215 6.53 25.48 -16.76
C PRO A 215 5.83 25.25 -18.11
N GLY A 216 4.89 24.33 -18.13
CA GLY A 216 4.15 23.95 -19.32
C GLY A 216 3.78 22.48 -19.32
N PHE A 217 3.51 21.95 -20.51
CA PHE A 217 3.18 20.54 -20.69
C PHE A 217 4.39 19.63 -20.42
N GLY A 218 4.12 18.50 -19.78
CA GLY A 218 5.11 17.46 -19.55
C GLY A 218 4.44 16.15 -19.15
N ILE A 219 5.26 15.22 -18.67
CA ILE A 219 4.80 13.95 -18.11
C ILE A 219 5.08 13.99 -16.61
N PHE A 220 4.15 13.46 -15.82
CA PHE A 220 4.44 13.05 -14.46
C PHE A 220 4.53 11.54 -14.35
N ALA A 221 5.37 11.10 -13.44
CA ALA A 221 5.42 9.75 -12.93
C ALA A 221 5.62 9.84 -11.43
N ALA A 222 5.03 8.93 -10.70
CA ALA A 222 5.26 8.79 -9.28
C ALA A 222 5.18 7.30 -8.94
N THR A 223 6.13 6.79 -8.16
CA THR A 223 6.17 5.39 -7.73
C THR A 223 6.46 5.27 -6.25
N GLN A 224 5.96 4.20 -5.66
CA GLN A 224 6.43 3.70 -4.39
C GLN A 224 6.40 2.18 -4.39
N ASP A 225 7.56 1.60 -4.18
CA ASP A 225 7.77 0.17 -4.12
C ASP A 225 8.26 -0.20 -2.73
N LYS A 226 7.68 -1.26 -2.17
CA LYS A 226 8.06 -1.86 -0.89
C LYS A 226 8.28 -3.35 -1.12
N LEU A 227 9.42 -3.84 -0.65
CA LEU A 227 9.75 -5.26 -0.61
C LEU A 227 10.17 -5.59 0.82
N GLY A 228 9.49 -6.54 1.44
CA GLY A 228 9.74 -6.90 2.82
C GLY A 228 9.45 -8.34 3.15
N PHE A 229 9.83 -8.70 4.37
CA PHE A 229 9.63 -10.01 4.95
C PHE A 229 9.14 -9.87 6.38
N GLY A 230 8.42 -10.87 6.85
CA GLY A 230 8.02 -10.96 8.23
C GLY A 230 7.14 -12.16 8.49
N MET A 231 6.21 -12.01 9.41
CA MET A 231 5.34 -13.08 9.87
C MET A 231 3.89 -12.76 9.53
N SER A 232 3.14 -13.79 9.21
CA SER A 232 1.70 -13.77 9.14
C SER A 232 1.08 -14.85 10.03
N TYR A 233 -0.17 -14.65 10.39
CA TYR A 233 -0.83 -15.41 11.45
C TYR A 233 -2.25 -15.78 11.03
N LEU A 234 -2.51 -17.08 10.97
CA LEU A 234 -3.85 -17.64 10.93
C LEU A 234 -4.50 -17.59 12.31
N THR A 235 -5.82 -17.39 12.33
CA THR A 235 -6.61 -17.50 13.56
C THR A 235 -6.83 -18.96 13.93
N ASP A 236 -6.93 -19.24 15.24
CA ASP A 236 -7.29 -20.57 15.76
C ASP A 236 -8.58 -21.11 15.14
N GLN A 237 -9.53 -20.22 14.85
CA GLN A 237 -10.78 -20.56 14.20
C GLN A 237 -10.55 -21.10 12.77
N ALA A 238 -9.70 -20.46 11.99
CA ALA A 238 -9.35 -20.91 10.65
C ALA A 238 -8.57 -22.24 10.69
N ILE A 239 -7.64 -22.41 11.63
CA ILE A 239 -6.89 -23.65 11.84
C ILE A 239 -7.82 -24.81 12.16
N LYS A 240 -8.68 -24.64 13.18
CA LYS A 240 -9.64 -25.67 13.60
C LYS A 240 -10.55 -26.09 12.44
N LYS A 241 -11.04 -25.12 11.67
CA LYS A 241 -11.90 -25.41 10.51
C LYS A 241 -11.14 -26.10 9.38
N ALA A 242 -9.88 -25.75 9.15
CA ALA A 242 -9.04 -26.44 8.19
C ALA A 242 -8.83 -27.91 8.56
N GLU A 243 -8.63 -28.22 9.85
CA GLU A 243 -8.52 -29.60 10.34
C GLU A 243 -9.86 -30.36 10.24
N GLU A 244 -10.99 -29.72 10.58
CA GLU A 244 -12.33 -30.31 10.45
C GLU A 244 -12.65 -30.77 9.03
N VAL A 245 -12.29 -29.95 8.02
CA VAL A 245 -12.55 -30.27 6.61
C VAL A 245 -11.47 -31.14 5.97
N ASN A 246 -10.33 -31.38 6.64
CA ASN A 246 -9.26 -32.26 6.17
C ASN A 246 -9.00 -33.37 7.22
N PRO A 247 -9.90 -34.36 7.35
CA PRO A 247 -9.86 -35.34 8.43
C PRO A 247 -8.57 -36.16 8.44
N GLY A 248 -8.09 -36.47 9.65
CA GLY A 248 -6.84 -37.23 9.86
C GLY A 248 -5.56 -36.41 9.69
N ARG A 249 -5.67 -35.09 9.48
CA ARG A 249 -4.54 -34.16 9.39
C ARG A 249 -4.53 -33.19 10.58
N LYS A 250 -3.34 -32.77 10.99
CA LYS A 250 -3.10 -31.79 12.05
C LYS A 250 -2.26 -30.64 11.55
N SER A 251 -2.62 -29.44 11.98
CA SER A 251 -1.94 -28.19 11.67
C SER A 251 -0.43 -28.26 11.91
N VAL A 252 0.36 -27.76 10.97
CA VAL A 252 1.80 -27.49 11.18
C VAL A 252 2.07 -26.15 11.88
N GLY A 253 1.01 -25.45 12.31
CA GLY A 253 1.08 -24.12 12.94
C GLY A 253 0.50 -23.02 12.05
N GLY A 254 -0.05 -21.98 12.69
CA GLY A 254 -0.65 -20.81 12.04
C GLY A 254 0.32 -19.66 11.75
N ASP A 255 1.56 -19.76 12.23
CA ASP A 255 2.57 -18.73 12.13
C ASP A 255 3.41 -18.98 10.88
N LEU A 256 3.35 -18.07 9.91
CA LEU A 256 3.95 -18.26 8.60
C LEU A 256 4.96 -17.16 8.31
N PHE A 257 6.17 -17.52 7.90
CA PHE A 257 7.11 -16.62 7.26
C PHE A 257 6.61 -16.20 5.88
N THR A 258 6.55 -14.89 5.65
CA THR A 258 5.83 -14.28 4.55
C THR A 258 6.64 -13.13 3.93
N GLY A 259 6.65 -13.07 2.60
CA GLY A 259 7.09 -11.92 1.83
C GLY A 259 5.93 -10.98 1.54
N LEU A 260 6.19 -9.68 1.67
CA LEU A 260 5.26 -8.61 1.34
C LEU A 260 5.88 -7.75 0.24
N VAL A 261 5.21 -7.66 -0.90
CA VAL A 261 5.54 -6.71 -1.96
C VAL A 261 4.38 -5.76 -2.10
N GLU A 262 4.63 -4.47 -2.02
CA GLU A 262 3.63 -3.44 -2.21
C GLU A 262 4.13 -2.50 -3.28
N TYR A 263 3.30 -2.22 -4.28
CA TYR A 263 3.68 -1.32 -5.36
C TYR A 263 2.59 -0.30 -5.60
N GLN A 264 3.01 0.84 -6.08
CA GLN A 264 2.14 1.85 -6.61
C GLN A 264 2.88 2.63 -7.67
N ILE A 265 2.22 2.84 -8.81
CA ILE A 265 2.68 3.71 -9.87
C ILE A 265 1.53 4.58 -10.34
N SER A 266 1.83 5.86 -10.61
CA SER A 266 0.93 6.74 -11.34
C SER A 266 1.70 7.46 -12.43
N VAL A 267 1.10 7.58 -13.61
CA VAL A 267 1.73 8.20 -14.78
C VAL A 267 0.69 8.95 -15.61
N GLY A 268 1.06 10.08 -16.19
CA GLY A 268 0.20 10.80 -17.09
C GLY A 268 0.76 12.14 -17.56
N PRO A 269 0.08 12.82 -18.49
CA PRO A 269 0.37 14.20 -18.81
C PRO A 269 0.17 15.13 -17.59
N LYS A 270 1.04 16.13 -17.49
CA LYS A 270 0.90 17.26 -16.58
C LYS A 270 0.98 18.58 -17.33
N TRP A 271 0.42 19.62 -16.71
CA TRP A 271 0.67 21.01 -17.07
C TRP A 271 1.07 21.78 -15.81
N SER A 272 2.09 22.63 -15.91
CA SER A 272 2.50 23.52 -14.82
C SER A 272 2.60 24.98 -15.27
N THR A 273 2.35 25.90 -14.35
CA THR A 273 2.52 27.33 -14.57
C THR A 273 3.01 28.02 -13.31
N ASN A 274 3.75 29.12 -13.49
CA ASN A 274 4.13 29.97 -12.37
C ASN A 274 3.00 30.96 -12.08
N ILE A 275 2.61 31.07 -10.81
CA ILE A 275 1.64 32.06 -10.33
C ILE A 275 2.35 32.96 -9.34
N GLY A 276 2.82 34.11 -9.81
CA GLY A 276 3.66 35.02 -9.03
C GLY A 276 4.97 34.34 -8.59
N LYS A 277 5.15 34.16 -7.28
CA LYS A 277 6.31 33.45 -6.70
C LYS A 277 6.07 31.95 -6.51
N GLY A 278 4.84 31.49 -6.71
CA GLY A 278 4.46 30.10 -6.57
C GLY A 278 4.40 29.35 -7.90
N ILE A 279 4.11 28.05 -7.81
CA ILE A 279 3.87 27.16 -8.95
C ILE A 279 2.56 26.41 -8.75
N PHE A 280 1.79 26.30 -9.82
CA PHE A 280 0.59 25.47 -9.89
C PHE A 280 0.83 24.36 -10.91
N ILE A 281 0.48 23.13 -10.56
CA ILE A 281 0.68 21.94 -11.39
C ILE A 281 -0.62 21.16 -11.39
N ILE A 282 -1.07 20.72 -12.56
CA ILE A 282 -2.18 19.78 -12.71
C ILE A 282 -1.72 18.58 -13.53
N GLY A 283 -2.29 17.42 -13.25
CA GLY A 283 -2.01 16.18 -13.95
C GLY A 283 -3.28 15.37 -14.11
N LEU A 284 -3.39 14.71 -15.27
CA LEU A 284 -4.38 13.70 -15.54
C LEU A 284 -3.62 12.44 -15.97
N GLY A 285 -3.91 11.32 -15.35
CA GLY A 285 -3.18 10.10 -15.64
C GLY A 285 -3.92 8.85 -15.22
N TYR A 286 -3.15 7.79 -15.03
CA TYR A 286 -3.63 6.50 -14.57
C TYR A 286 -2.81 6.05 -13.37
N GLU A 287 -3.48 5.52 -12.37
CA GLU A 287 -2.88 4.93 -11.19
C GLU A 287 -3.07 3.41 -11.20
N PHE A 288 -2.01 2.69 -10.83
CA PHE A 288 -2.03 1.25 -10.60
C PHE A 288 -1.34 0.99 -9.25
N SER A 289 -2.01 0.29 -8.34
CA SER A 289 -1.48 -0.01 -7.00
C SER A 289 -1.89 -1.42 -6.59
N GLY A 290 -1.02 -2.14 -5.91
CA GLY A 290 -1.35 -3.47 -5.42
C GLY A 290 -0.40 -3.93 -4.34
N ALA A 291 -0.72 -5.08 -3.78
CA ALA A 291 0.22 -5.80 -2.95
C ALA A 291 0.10 -7.30 -3.17
N MET A 292 1.22 -7.95 -2.90
CA MET A 292 1.43 -9.36 -2.99
C MET A 292 1.90 -9.86 -1.63
N VAL A 293 1.24 -10.88 -1.13
CA VAL A 293 1.58 -11.61 0.08
C VAL A 293 1.93 -13.03 -0.35
N ALA A 294 3.19 -13.42 -0.18
CA ALA A 294 3.67 -14.76 -0.56
C ALA A 294 4.18 -15.49 0.68
N ASN A 295 3.67 -16.69 0.95
CA ASN A 295 4.10 -17.47 2.10
C ASN A 295 5.21 -18.46 1.71
N PHE A 296 6.26 -18.52 2.53
CA PHE A 296 7.43 -19.38 2.30
C PHE A 296 7.54 -20.51 3.33
N SER A 297 6.57 -20.61 4.25
CA SER A 297 6.51 -21.65 5.28
C SER A 297 5.07 -22.15 5.42
N GLY A 298 4.84 -23.12 6.31
CA GLY A 298 3.54 -23.79 6.43
C GLY A 298 3.41 -25.02 5.53
N ALA A 299 4.50 -25.55 5.00
CA ALA A 299 4.52 -26.80 4.23
C ALA A 299 4.14 -28.02 5.11
N ALA A 300 3.25 -28.90 4.60
CA ALA A 300 3.01 -30.22 5.17
C ALA A 300 4.21 -31.15 4.91
N LYS A 301 4.80 -31.74 5.97
CA LYS A 301 6.01 -32.56 5.84
C LYS A 301 5.72 -34.06 5.97
N LYS A 302 4.64 -34.44 6.65
CA LYS A 302 4.22 -35.84 6.89
C LYS A 302 2.79 -36.08 6.43
N ILE A 303 2.41 -37.35 6.34
CA ILE A 303 1.04 -37.79 6.01
C ILE A 303 0.02 -37.35 7.08
N THR A 304 0.46 -37.00 8.28
CA THR A 304 -0.43 -36.45 9.32
C THR A 304 -0.51 -34.94 9.29
N ASP A 305 0.29 -34.26 8.47
CA ASP A 305 0.41 -32.81 8.51
C ASP A 305 -0.63 -32.13 7.61
N LEU A 306 -1.09 -30.97 8.06
CA LEU A 306 -1.90 -30.01 7.34
C LEU A 306 -1.11 -28.68 7.26
N GLY A 307 -0.66 -28.37 6.06
CA GLY A 307 0.03 -27.13 5.75
C GLY A 307 -0.91 -26.02 5.26
N TYR A 308 -0.37 -24.82 5.09
CA TYR A 308 -1.13 -23.63 4.70
C TYR A 308 -0.35 -22.77 3.71
N ASP A 309 -1.10 -22.19 2.77
CA ASP A 309 -0.62 -21.22 1.78
C ASP A 309 -1.69 -20.13 1.57
N PRO A 310 -1.78 -19.16 2.50
CA PRO A 310 -2.66 -17.99 2.37
C PRO A 310 -2.00 -16.90 1.52
N SER A 311 -1.50 -17.25 0.34
CA SER A 311 -0.87 -16.29 -0.58
C SER A 311 -1.93 -15.50 -1.36
N LEU A 312 -1.73 -14.19 -1.51
CA LEU A 312 -2.72 -13.28 -2.10
C LEU A 312 -2.05 -12.23 -2.96
N LEU A 313 -2.61 -11.98 -4.15
CA LEU A 313 -2.35 -10.80 -4.95
C LEU A 313 -3.63 -9.97 -5.05
N TYR A 314 -3.55 -8.69 -4.72
CA TYR A 314 -4.58 -7.73 -5.07
C TYR A 314 -3.99 -6.55 -5.81
N TYR A 315 -4.82 -5.96 -6.65
CA TYR A 315 -4.49 -4.73 -7.35
C TYR A 315 -5.74 -3.87 -7.47
N ARG A 316 -5.50 -2.58 -7.62
CA ARG A 316 -6.50 -1.57 -7.94
C ARG A 316 -5.94 -0.64 -8.99
N HIS A 317 -6.81 -0.10 -9.81
CA HIS A 317 -6.42 0.88 -10.80
C HIS A 317 -7.55 1.82 -11.16
N GLY A 318 -7.19 2.98 -11.67
CA GLY A 318 -8.16 3.99 -12.08
C GLY A 318 -7.51 5.22 -12.67
N VAL A 319 -8.32 6.03 -13.32
CA VAL A 319 -7.90 7.37 -13.76
C VAL A 319 -7.59 8.20 -12.52
N ILE A 320 -6.53 9.01 -12.56
CA ILE A 320 -6.15 9.90 -11.46
C ILE A 320 -6.02 11.33 -11.95
N PHE A 321 -6.63 12.25 -11.22
CA PHE A 321 -6.43 13.69 -11.33
C PHE A 321 -5.54 14.13 -10.17
N ARG A 322 -4.54 14.96 -10.44
CA ARG A 322 -3.65 15.52 -9.41
C ARG A 322 -3.52 17.00 -9.61
N SER A 323 -3.49 17.76 -8.53
CA SER A 323 -3.16 19.18 -8.54
C SER A 323 -2.23 19.50 -7.38
N PHE A 324 -1.26 20.36 -7.61
CA PHE A 324 -0.35 20.88 -6.61
C PHE A 324 -0.26 22.39 -6.69
N PHE A 325 -0.18 23.02 -5.54
CA PHE A 325 0.13 24.41 -5.38
C PHE A 325 1.27 24.56 -4.38
N SER A 326 2.27 25.35 -4.73
CA SER A 326 3.42 25.63 -3.86
C SER A 326 3.72 27.12 -3.87
N TRP A 327 3.95 27.70 -2.69
CA TRP A 327 4.31 29.11 -2.50
C TRP A 327 5.55 29.22 -1.61
#